data_AF-A0A1A8WEN1-F1
#
_entry.id   AF-A0A1A8WEN1-F1
#
_cell.length_a   1.000
_cell.length_b   1.000
_cell.length_c   1.000
_cell.angle_alpha   90.00
_cell.angle_beta   90.00
_cell.angle_gamma   90.00
#
_symmetry.space_group_name_H-M   'P 1'
#
loop_
_entity.id
_entity.type
_entity.pdbx_description
1 polymer ?
#
loop_
_entity_poly.entity_id
_entity_poly.type
_entity_poly.pdbx_seq_one_letter_code
_entity_poly.pdbx_strand_id
1 'polypeptide(L)'
;MSSRINTAYNVASSHNEYKTKLDSYIDFFDPSYMPGCEDFANQHINVSKYNAPKVCTIALRFLTHLKEENIPSYQEDGCLYLYYWLHTEAVNSKTSIENTLDLYKKLYEIYNTDNDGDNKFDKYMNKINKDTCDKLEKLIGLYELFKKFERQYESKTSVVNCNSECVTLFASYVHECRTGYDNEFCKELKNFREGHNVFIQKVLRCNGEKYLLPPVENFDAIGMVIIPLTLILVTSFIFPLLYKFTPFGPWIRHKIGKKGNMWDNINEETHQLLDTDEIEKIKSKMRDYNIAYISS
;
A
#
# COMPACT_ATOMS: atom_id res chain seq x y z
N MET A 1 -1.19 17.06 -1.91
CA MET A 1 -0.02 16.17 -1.85
C MET A 1 -0.45 14.96 -1.05
N SER A 2 -0.38 13.75 -1.63
CA SER A 2 -0.60 12.54 -0.85
C SER A 2 0.50 12.46 0.22
N SER A 3 0.12 12.25 1.48
CA SER A 3 1.09 11.99 2.55
C SER A 3 1.79 10.67 2.26
N ARG A 4 3.12 10.65 2.33
CA ARG A 4 3.92 9.44 2.17
C ARG A 4 3.43 8.34 3.13
N ILE A 5 3.34 7.11 2.63
CA ILE A 5 2.91 5.94 3.43
C ILE A 5 4.12 5.44 4.22
N ASN A 6 3.97 5.20 5.52
CA ASN A 6 5.01 4.56 6.33
C ASN A 6 5.08 3.06 6.01
N THR A 7 6.28 2.52 5.79
CA THR A 7 6.50 1.11 5.43
C THR A 7 7.65 0.49 6.21
N ALA A 8 7.74 -0.84 6.19
CA ALA A 8 8.93 -1.56 6.69
C ALA A 8 10.22 -1.29 5.89
N TYR A 9 10.13 -0.57 4.77
CA TYR A 9 11.25 -0.28 3.87
C TYR A 9 11.48 1.23 3.69
N ASN A 10 11.11 2.05 4.68
CA ASN A 10 11.32 3.51 4.61
C ASN A 10 12.77 3.88 4.28
N VAL A 11 13.71 3.12 4.85
CA VAL A 11 15.15 3.18 4.58
C VAL A 11 15.47 3.21 3.08
N ALA A 12 14.67 2.58 2.21
CA ALA A 12 14.98 2.53 0.78
C ALA A 12 15.03 3.92 0.14
N SER A 13 14.16 4.83 0.56
CA SER A 13 14.17 6.22 0.10
C SER A 13 15.23 7.09 0.79
N SER A 14 15.53 6.79 2.05
CA SER A 14 16.36 7.60 2.94
C SER A 14 17.76 7.01 3.12
N HIS A 15 18.10 5.97 2.33
CA HIS A 15 19.35 5.21 2.43
C HIS A 15 20.60 6.09 2.41
N ASN A 16 20.54 7.25 1.75
CA ASN A 16 21.64 8.20 1.69
C ASN A 16 22.03 8.78 3.06
N GLU A 17 21.06 8.95 3.97
CA GLU A 17 21.33 9.45 5.32
C GLU A 17 22.20 8.44 6.10
N TYR A 18 21.78 7.17 6.11
CA TYR A 18 22.52 6.09 6.73
C TYR A 18 23.84 5.82 6.02
N LYS A 19 23.87 5.90 4.69
CA LYS A 19 25.09 5.80 3.87
C LYS A 19 26.12 6.84 4.28
N THR A 20 25.72 8.11 4.30
CA THR A 20 26.62 9.22 4.68
C THR A 20 27.20 8.99 6.07
N LYS A 21 26.38 8.52 7.01
CA LYS A 21 26.83 8.25 8.37
C LYS A 21 27.78 7.04 8.43
N LEU A 22 27.46 5.94 7.76
CA LEU A 22 28.31 4.75 7.73
C LEU A 22 29.64 5.03 7.01
N ASP A 23 29.61 5.73 5.87
CA ASP A 23 30.78 6.14 5.09
C ASP A 23 31.73 7.02 5.92
N SER A 24 31.20 7.82 6.86
CA SER A 24 32.05 8.60 7.77
C SER A 24 32.98 7.72 8.63
N TYR A 25 32.58 6.49 8.97
CA TYR A 25 33.43 5.52 9.68
C TYR A 25 34.41 4.78 8.76
N ILE A 26 34.16 4.80 7.45
CA ILE A 26 35.06 4.27 6.43
C ILE A 26 36.18 5.27 6.13
N ASP A 27 35.80 6.54 5.92
CA ASP A 27 36.68 7.63 5.51
C ASP A 27 37.58 8.07 6.67
N PHE A 28 36.99 8.27 7.85
CA PHE A 28 37.71 8.57 9.08
C PHE A 28 37.81 7.31 9.93
N PHE A 29 38.48 6.31 9.37
CA PHE A 29 38.78 5.08 10.10
C PHE A 29 39.73 5.39 11.25
N ASP A 30 39.14 5.63 12.40
CA ASP A 30 39.85 5.65 13.66
C ASP A 30 39.97 4.19 14.16
N PRO A 31 41.19 3.68 14.36
CA PRO A 31 41.43 2.33 14.83
C PRO A 31 41.12 2.16 16.32
N SER A 32 40.43 3.11 16.98
CA SER A 32 40.00 2.95 18.37
C SER A 32 39.38 1.59 18.57
N TYR A 33 39.87 0.95 19.62
CA TYR A 33 39.55 -0.41 20.03
C TYR A 33 38.04 -0.61 20.09
N MET A 34 37.54 -1.51 19.24
CA MET A 34 36.21 -2.09 19.34
C MET A 34 36.38 -3.51 19.87
N PRO A 35 36.04 -3.76 21.15
CA PRO A 35 36.06 -5.09 21.75
C PRO A 35 35.44 -6.17 20.83
N GLY A 36 36.14 -7.28 20.67
CA GLY A 36 35.71 -8.42 19.85
C GLY A 36 35.98 -8.31 18.34
N CYS A 37 36.47 -7.17 17.83
CA CYS A 37 36.80 -7.02 16.42
C CYS A 37 38.24 -7.39 16.02
N GLU A 38 39.20 -7.41 16.96
CA GLU A 38 40.63 -7.58 16.63
C GLU A 38 40.92 -8.91 15.93
N ASP A 39 40.37 -9.99 16.49
CA ASP A 39 40.52 -11.35 15.96
C ASP A 39 39.35 -11.76 15.03
N PHE A 40 38.50 -10.79 14.66
CA PHE A 40 37.32 -11.10 13.85
C PHE A 40 37.71 -11.55 12.45
N ALA A 41 37.23 -12.74 12.07
CA ALA A 41 37.47 -13.34 10.77
C ALA A 41 36.16 -13.82 10.13
N ASN A 42 36.02 -13.56 8.84
CA ASN A 42 34.93 -14.13 8.04
C ASN A 42 35.38 -14.31 6.59
N GLN A 43 35.21 -15.52 6.07
CA GLN A 43 35.65 -15.91 4.72
C GLN A 43 34.89 -15.22 3.58
N HIS A 44 33.70 -14.67 3.86
CA HIS A 44 32.85 -14.05 2.85
C HIS A 44 33.14 -12.57 2.64
N ILE A 45 33.91 -11.95 3.54
CA ILE A 45 34.29 -10.53 3.43
C ILE A 45 35.16 -10.31 2.19
N ASN A 46 34.89 -9.23 1.48
CA ASN A 46 35.65 -8.86 0.31
C ASN A 46 36.98 -8.22 0.72
N VAL A 47 38.01 -9.06 0.83
CA VAL A 47 39.38 -8.67 1.22
C VAL A 47 40.02 -7.64 0.27
N SER A 48 39.49 -7.46 -0.95
CA SER A 48 39.99 -6.43 -1.86
C SER A 48 39.49 -5.02 -1.50
N LYS A 49 38.40 -4.90 -0.73
CA LYS A 49 37.82 -3.63 -0.28
C LYS A 49 38.06 -3.39 1.22
N TYR A 50 37.82 -4.40 2.04
CA TYR A 50 37.88 -4.33 3.50
C TYR A 50 38.52 -5.59 4.08
N ASN A 51 39.30 -5.47 5.15
CA ASN A 51 39.65 -6.63 5.97
C ASN A 51 38.53 -6.89 7.01
N ALA A 52 38.49 -8.11 7.55
CA ALA A 52 37.43 -8.51 8.46
C ALA A 52 37.35 -7.66 9.75
N PRO A 53 38.46 -7.36 10.44
CA PRO A 53 38.44 -6.45 11.59
C PRO A 53 37.86 -5.08 11.28
N LYS A 54 38.21 -4.49 10.12
CA LYS A 54 37.68 -3.19 9.69
C LYS A 54 36.16 -3.22 9.47
N VAL A 55 35.63 -4.27 8.82
CA VAL A 55 34.17 -4.43 8.66
C VAL A 55 33.48 -4.52 10.01
N CYS A 56 34.05 -5.29 10.94
CA CYS A 56 33.54 -5.39 12.31
C CYS A 56 33.50 -4.02 12.99
N THR A 57 34.61 -3.28 13.00
CA THR A 57 34.69 -1.95 13.61
C THR A 57 33.68 -0.98 13.02
N ILE A 58 33.51 -0.94 11.68
CA ILE A 58 32.52 -0.08 11.02
C ILE A 58 31.10 -0.44 11.46
N ALA A 59 30.76 -1.73 11.42
CA ALA A 59 29.43 -2.21 11.79
C ALA A 59 29.09 -1.87 13.25
N LEU A 60 30.02 -2.12 14.18
CA LEU A 60 29.80 -1.85 15.60
C LEU A 60 29.72 -0.35 15.90
N ARG A 61 30.53 0.49 15.25
CA ARG A 61 30.43 1.95 15.39
C ARG A 61 29.07 2.47 14.92
N PHE A 62 28.60 1.93 13.80
CA PHE A 62 27.31 2.28 13.28
C PHE A 62 26.18 1.83 14.22
N LEU A 63 26.24 0.62 14.78
CA LEU A 63 25.30 0.14 15.80
C LEU A 63 25.32 1.00 17.08
N THR A 64 26.49 1.40 17.56
CA THR A 64 26.64 2.34 18.69
C THR A 64 25.94 3.66 18.40
N HIS A 65 26.15 4.25 17.21
CA HIS A 65 25.46 5.47 16.81
C HIS A 65 23.94 5.31 16.78
N LEU A 66 23.43 4.21 16.20
CA LEU A 66 22.00 3.92 16.21
C LEU A 66 21.46 3.81 17.66
N LYS A 67 22.23 3.22 18.58
CA LYS A 67 21.85 3.08 19.98
C LYS A 67 21.77 4.46 20.65
N GLU A 68 22.77 5.31 20.44
CA GLU A 68 22.88 6.67 21.01
C GLU A 68 21.76 7.60 20.54
N GLU A 69 21.42 7.58 19.24
CA GLU A 69 20.31 8.37 18.70
C GLU A 69 18.97 8.03 19.36
N ASN A 70 18.79 6.76 19.75
CA ASN A 70 17.62 6.29 20.52
C ASN A 70 16.24 6.60 19.89
N ILE A 71 16.19 6.78 18.57
CA ILE A 71 14.95 7.00 17.81
C ILE A 71 14.51 5.67 17.18
N PRO A 72 13.34 5.09 17.54
CA PRO A 72 12.97 3.75 17.09
C PRO A 72 12.95 3.56 15.57
N SER A 73 12.36 4.49 14.81
CA SER A 73 12.32 4.39 13.34
C SER A 73 13.70 4.46 12.71
N TYR A 74 14.56 5.35 13.22
CA TYR A 74 15.94 5.49 12.77
C TYR A 74 16.77 4.24 13.04
N GLN A 75 16.53 3.59 14.18
CA GLN A 75 17.18 2.33 14.53
C GLN A 75 16.74 1.17 13.64
N GLU A 76 15.43 1.05 13.37
CA GLU A 76 14.88 0.02 12.49
C GLU A 76 15.47 0.12 11.07
N ASP A 77 15.38 1.31 10.49
CA ASP A 77 15.90 1.63 9.18
C ASP A 77 17.43 1.48 9.14
N GLY A 78 18.13 1.91 10.19
CA GLY A 78 19.58 1.74 10.31
C GLY A 78 20.01 0.28 10.34
N CYS A 79 19.29 -0.59 11.07
CA CYS A 79 19.58 -2.03 11.08
C CYS A 79 19.44 -2.65 9.67
N LEU A 80 18.37 -2.28 8.96
CA LEU A 80 18.18 -2.70 7.56
C LEU A 80 19.30 -2.17 6.65
N TYR A 81 19.67 -0.90 6.81
CA TYR A 81 20.75 -0.31 6.02
C TYR A 81 22.09 -1.00 6.27
N LEU A 82 22.42 -1.34 7.52
CA LEU A 82 23.65 -2.05 7.86
C LEU A 82 23.71 -3.42 7.17
N TYR A 83 22.61 -4.16 7.17
CA TYR A 83 22.52 -5.40 6.39
C TYR A 83 22.76 -5.13 4.88
N TYR A 84 22.10 -4.12 4.31
CA TYR A 84 22.24 -3.78 2.90
C TYR A 84 23.69 -3.45 2.54
N TRP A 85 24.37 -2.61 3.34
CA TRP A 85 25.78 -2.27 3.15
C TRP A 85 26.67 -3.51 3.25
N LEU A 86 26.42 -4.41 4.21
CA LEU A 86 27.16 -5.65 4.31
C LEU A 86 27.03 -6.47 3.02
N HIS A 87 25.81 -6.62 2.51
CA HIS A 87 25.51 -7.44 1.33
C HIS A 87 26.12 -6.86 0.04
N THR A 88 26.06 -5.55 -0.13
CA THR A 88 26.41 -4.88 -1.39
C THR A 88 27.87 -4.43 -1.46
N GLU A 89 28.46 -4.06 -0.33
CA GLU A 89 29.80 -3.45 -0.29
C GLU A 89 30.82 -4.27 0.48
N ALA A 90 30.45 -4.83 1.64
CA ALA A 90 31.41 -5.45 2.55
C ALA A 90 31.77 -6.90 2.21
N VAL A 91 30.84 -7.67 1.62
CA VAL A 91 31.06 -9.06 1.22
C VAL A 91 31.34 -9.22 -0.27
N ASN A 92 31.84 -10.40 -0.66
CA ASN A 92 32.02 -10.72 -2.08
C ASN A 92 30.68 -10.74 -2.82
N SER A 93 30.62 -10.25 -4.06
CA SER A 93 29.37 -10.17 -4.85
C SER A 93 28.68 -11.52 -5.13
N LYS A 94 29.40 -12.64 -4.95
CA LYS A 94 28.86 -14.01 -5.06
C LYS A 94 28.33 -14.57 -3.74
N THR A 95 28.45 -13.81 -2.65
CA THR A 95 27.98 -14.22 -1.32
C THR A 95 26.47 -14.24 -1.32
N SER A 96 25.88 -15.34 -0.85
CA SER A 96 24.42 -15.44 -0.75
C SER A 96 23.87 -14.57 0.38
N ILE A 97 22.60 -14.19 0.28
CA ILE A 97 21.87 -13.46 1.33
C ILE A 97 21.98 -14.19 2.68
N GLU A 98 21.91 -15.52 2.69
CA GLU A 98 22.03 -16.32 3.92
C GLU A 98 23.39 -16.16 4.58
N ASN A 99 24.49 -16.23 3.81
CA ASN A 99 25.83 -16.04 4.35
C ASN A 99 26.05 -14.61 4.85
N THR A 100 25.45 -13.61 4.19
CA THR A 100 25.46 -12.22 4.69
C THR A 100 24.66 -12.09 5.97
N LEU A 101 23.51 -12.73 6.09
CA LEU A 101 22.71 -12.74 7.32
C LEU A 101 23.46 -13.39 8.49
N ASP A 102 24.19 -14.47 8.23
CA ASP A 102 25.01 -15.12 9.25
C ASP A 102 26.17 -14.22 9.71
N LEU A 103 26.82 -13.50 8.78
CA LEU A 103 27.80 -12.47 9.12
C LEU A 103 27.16 -11.36 9.97
N TYR A 104 26.01 -10.84 9.54
CA TYR A 104 25.29 -9.77 10.22
C TYR A 104 24.91 -10.18 11.66
N LYS A 105 24.42 -11.40 11.86
CA LYS A 105 24.12 -11.95 13.20
C LYS A 105 25.35 -12.08 14.08
N LYS A 106 26.49 -12.53 13.53
CA LYS A 106 27.75 -12.60 14.28
C LYS A 106 28.24 -11.22 14.73
N LEU A 107 28.15 -10.22 13.87
CA LEU A 107 28.49 -8.84 14.23
C LEU A 107 27.58 -8.30 15.33
N TYR A 108 26.28 -8.63 15.25
CA TYR A 108 25.31 -8.26 16.27
C TYR A 108 25.57 -8.96 17.63
N GLU A 109 25.98 -10.23 17.61
CA GLU A 109 26.39 -10.97 18.81
C GLU A 109 27.58 -10.28 19.51
N ILE A 110 28.64 -9.97 18.76
CA ILE A 110 29.82 -9.24 19.30
C ILE A 110 29.41 -7.88 19.87
N TYR A 111 28.51 -7.17 19.19
CA TYR A 111 28.01 -5.89 19.68
C TYR A 111 27.32 -6.04 21.05
N ASN A 112 26.48 -7.06 21.23
CA ASN A 112 25.79 -7.31 22.49
C ASN A 112 26.70 -7.84 23.60
N THR A 113 27.66 -8.70 23.28
CA THR A 113 28.54 -9.33 24.26
C THR A 113 29.65 -8.39 24.73
N ASP A 114 30.26 -7.64 23.81
CA ASP A 114 31.52 -6.95 24.07
C ASP A 114 31.41 -5.41 24.01
N ASN A 115 30.29 -4.85 23.52
CA ASN A 115 30.16 -3.42 23.22
C ASN A 115 28.88 -2.79 23.77
N ASP A 116 28.41 -3.31 24.91
CA ASP A 116 27.21 -2.84 25.61
C ASP A 116 25.99 -2.79 24.68
N GLY A 117 25.77 -3.76 23.78
CA GLY A 117 24.63 -3.69 22.86
C GLY A 117 23.26 -3.79 23.55
N ASP A 118 23.20 -4.39 24.75
CA ASP A 118 21.99 -4.58 25.58
C ASP A 118 20.80 -5.21 24.83
N ASN A 119 21.07 -5.98 23.76
CA ASN A 119 20.06 -6.55 22.88
C ASN A 119 19.09 -5.48 22.32
N LYS A 120 19.56 -4.24 22.16
CA LYS A 120 18.76 -3.06 21.80
C LYS A 120 17.96 -3.25 20.50
N PHE A 121 18.49 -4.05 19.57
CA PHE A 121 17.96 -4.20 18.23
C PHE A 121 17.23 -5.52 17.98
N ASP A 122 17.05 -6.40 18.98
CA ASP A 122 16.45 -7.74 18.83
C ASP A 122 15.11 -7.72 18.09
N LYS A 123 14.25 -6.75 18.43
CA LYS A 123 12.93 -6.59 17.81
C LYS A 123 13.00 -6.29 16.31
N TYR A 124 14.08 -5.69 15.83
CA TYR A 124 14.31 -5.42 14.41
C TYR A 124 14.98 -6.63 13.75
N MET A 125 15.99 -7.20 14.40
CA MET A 125 16.71 -8.40 13.93
C MET A 125 15.76 -9.57 13.63
N ASN A 126 14.74 -9.77 14.47
CA ASN A 126 13.76 -10.83 14.28
C ASN A 126 12.86 -10.66 13.05
N LYS A 127 12.78 -9.44 12.49
CA LYS A 127 12.03 -9.18 11.24
C LYS A 127 12.89 -9.39 10.00
N ILE A 128 14.22 -9.29 10.13
CA ILE A 128 15.15 -9.38 9.00
C ILE A 128 15.35 -10.84 8.62
N ASN A 129 14.90 -11.19 7.42
CA ASN A 129 15.06 -12.50 6.82
C ASN A 129 15.39 -12.37 5.34
N LYS A 130 15.62 -13.50 4.66
CA LYS A 130 15.99 -13.52 3.24
C LYS A 130 15.07 -12.70 2.33
N ASP A 131 13.77 -12.84 2.54
CA ASP A 131 12.75 -12.16 1.73
C ASP A 131 12.76 -10.64 1.97
N THR A 132 12.89 -10.21 3.23
CA THR A 132 13.09 -8.80 3.58
C THR A 132 14.34 -8.21 2.92
N CYS A 133 15.44 -8.96 2.95
CA CYS A 133 16.72 -8.56 2.39
C CYS A 133 16.68 -8.42 0.85
N ASP A 134 16.08 -9.38 0.16
CA ASP A 134 15.90 -9.36 -1.30
C ASP A 134 15.06 -8.14 -1.74
N LYS A 135 13.95 -7.88 -1.05
CA LYS A 135 13.09 -6.73 -1.34
C LYS A 135 13.76 -5.40 -1.04
N LEU A 136 14.53 -5.33 0.05
CA LEU A 136 15.30 -4.15 0.41
C LEU A 136 16.31 -3.79 -0.69
N GLU A 137 17.05 -4.77 -1.20
CA GLU A 137 18.02 -4.57 -2.29
C GLU A 137 17.34 -4.06 -3.56
N LYS A 138 16.21 -4.67 -3.95
CA LYS A 138 15.41 -4.23 -5.11
C LYS A 138 14.94 -2.79 -4.97
N LEU A 139 14.44 -2.41 -3.79
CA LEU A 139 13.94 -1.06 -3.53
C LEU A 139 15.08 -0.04 -3.53
N ILE A 140 16.17 -0.28 -2.80
CA ILE A 140 17.29 0.66 -2.76
C ILE A 140 17.87 0.84 -4.17
N GLY A 141 18.10 -0.25 -4.91
CA GLY A 141 18.58 -0.17 -6.29
C GLY A 141 17.67 0.66 -7.19
N LEU A 142 16.35 0.53 -7.03
CA LEU A 142 15.37 1.34 -7.75
C LEU A 142 15.47 2.84 -7.40
N TYR A 143 15.59 3.18 -6.12
CA TYR A 143 15.77 4.56 -5.65
C TYR A 143 17.12 5.16 -6.10
N GLU A 144 18.20 4.38 -6.08
CA GLU A 144 19.52 4.83 -6.55
C GLU A 144 19.52 5.13 -8.05
N LEU A 145 18.90 4.25 -8.86
CA LEU A 145 18.72 4.49 -10.30
C LEU A 145 17.93 5.78 -10.55
N PHE A 146 16.86 5.99 -9.80
CA PHE A 146 16.05 7.19 -9.94
C PHE A 146 16.82 8.45 -9.53
N LYS A 147 17.53 8.43 -8.40
CA LYS A 147 18.37 9.55 -7.96
C LYS A 147 19.48 9.87 -8.97
N LYS A 148 20.06 8.87 -9.61
CA LYS A 148 21.03 9.06 -10.72
C LYS A 148 20.38 9.76 -11.90
N PHE A 149 19.13 9.42 -12.22
CA PHE A 149 18.35 10.10 -13.25
C PHE A 149 18.03 11.55 -12.87
N GLU A 150 17.61 11.83 -11.63
CA GLU A 150 17.33 13.19 -11.14
C GLU A 150 18.57 14.11 -11.28
N ARG A 151 19.75 13.61 -10.90
CA ARG A 151 21.03 14.34 -10.96
C ARG A 151 21.40 14.82 -12.36
N GLN A 152 20.95 14.15 -13.42
CA GLN A 152 21.21 14.59 -14.80
C GLN A 152 20.59 15.95 -15.11
N TYR A 153 19.58 16.37 -14.33
CA TYR A 153 18.82 17.59 -14.54
C TYR A 153 19.07 18.67 -13.47
N GLU A 154 19.97 18.41 -12.51
CA GLU A 154 20.42 19.42 -11.54
C GLU A 154 21.25 20.53 -12.22
N SER A 155 21.96 20.22 -13.31
CA SER A 155 22.68 21.19 -14.15
C SER A 155 21.90 21.45 -15.44
N LYS A 156 21.21 22.60 -15.50
CA LYS A 156 20.19 22.99 -16.51
C LYS A 156 20.67 23.10 -17.97
N THR A 157 21.18 22.05 -18.61
CA THR A 157 21.77 22.20 -19.95
C THR A 157 21.52 21.08 -20.97
N SER A 158 20.44 20.30 -20.87
CA SER A 158 20.11 19.33 -21.92
C SER A 158 18.63 19.31 -22.32
N VAL A 159 18.40 18.78 -23.52
CA VAL A 159 17.11 18.33 -24.01
C VAL A 159 16.51 17.37 -22.98
N VAL A 160 15.29 17.66 -22.52
CA VAL A 160 14.61 16.86 -21.49
C VAL A 160 14.28 15.47 -22.05
N ASN A 161 14.92 14.43 -21.52
CA ASN A 161 14.57 13.03 -21.78
C ASN A 161 13.72 12.50 -20.62
N CYS A 162 12.45 12.26 -20.88
CA CYS A 162 11.47 11.78 -19.90
C CYS A 162 11.50 10.26 -19.70
N ASN A 163 12.38 9.54 -20.41
CA ASN A 163 12.51 8.10 -20.26
C ASN A 163 13.40 7.77 -19.06
N SER A 164 12.81 7.10 -18.07
CA SER A 164 13.53 6.59 -16.91
C SER A 164 13.82 5.10 -17.09
N GLU A 165 15.06 4.69 -16.81
CA GLU A 165 15.44 3.27 -16.78
C GLU A 165 14.72 2.48 -15.68
N CYS A 166 14.10 3.18 -14.71
CA CYS A 166 13.35 2.57 -13.62
C CYS A 166 12.07 1.88 -14.08
N VAL A 167 11.53 2.23 -15.26
CA VAL A 167 10.18 1.80 -15.71
C VAL A 167 10.07 0.28 -15.82
N THR A 168 11.07 -0.38 -16.38
CA THR A 168 11.05 -1.84 -16.58
C THR A 168 11.18 -2.59 -15.25
N LEU A 169 12.13 -2.18 -14.40
CA LEU A 169 12.32 -2.77 -13.07
C LEU A 169 11.09 -2.58 -12.20
N PHE A 170 10.54 -1.37 -12.16
CA PHE A 170 9.33 -1.06 -11.41
C PHE A 170 8.16 -1.95 -11.81
N ALA A 171 7.92 -2.14 -13.11
CA ALA A 171 6.85 -3.01 -13.59
C ALA A 171 7.02 -4.47 -13.13
N SER A 172 8.25 -4.98 -13.14
CA SER A 172 8.56 -6.33 -12.65
C SER A 172 8.31 -6.47 -11.14
N TYR A 173 8.71 -5.46 -10.35
CA TYR A 173 8.52 -5.45 -8.90
C TYR A 173 7.05 -5.29 -8.52
N VAL A 174 6.27 -4.54 -9.29
CA VAL A 174 4.81 -4.47 -9.13
C VAL A 174 4.18 -5.84 -9.36
N HIS A 175 4.60 -6.58 -10.39
CA HIS A 175 4.10 -7.94 -10.63
C HIS A 175 4.43 -8.88 -9.46
N GLU A 176 5.67 -8.82 -8.96
CA GLU A 176 6.10 -9.59 -7.81
C GLU A 176 5.30 -9.25 -6.53
N CYS A 177 5.14 -7.96 -6.23
CA CYS A 177 4.43 -7.53 -5.03
C CYS A 177 2.95 -7.99 -5.06
N ARG A 178 2.33 -8.01 -6.25
CA ARG A 178 0.95 -8.45 -6.47
C ARG A 178 0.79 -9.97 -6.35
N THR A 179 1.77 -10.75 -6.81
CA THR A 179 1.73 -12.21 -6.75
C THR A 179 2.05 -12.75 -5.35
N GLY A 180 2.96 -12.09 -4.63
CA GLY A 180 3.31 -12.44 -3.26
C GLY A 180 2.37 -11.88 -2.18
N TYR A 181 1.41 -11.01 -2.55
CA TYR A 181 0.58 -10.26 -1.60
C TYR A 181 1.38 -9.51 -0.52
N ASP A 182 2.58 -9.02 -0.88
CA ASP A 182 3.41 -8.28 0.07
C ASP A 182 2.95 -6.82 0.17
N ASN A 183 2.17 -6.56 1.21
CA ASN A 183 1.61 -5.24 1.49
C ASN A 183 2.70 -4.19 1.75
N GLU A 184 3.82 -4.52 2.39
CA GLU A 184 4.85 -3.54 2.73
C GLU A 184 5.69 -3.19 1.50
N PHE A 185 6.08 -4.19 0.71
CA PHE A 185 6.79 -3.98 -0.55
C PHE A 185 5.93 -3.21 -1.56
N CYS A 186 4.65 -3.59 -1.74
CA CYS A 186 3.73 -2.84 -2.60
C CYS A 186 3.53 -1.40 -2.11
N LYS A 187 3.43 -1.15 -0.80
CA LYS A 187 3.30 0.22 -0.28
C LYS A 187 4.52 1.07 -0.59
N GLU A 188 5.74 0.52 -0.49
CA GLU A 188 6.93 1.30 -0.81
C GLU A 188 7.04 1.56 -2.33
N LEU A 189 6.64 0.61 -3.18
CA LEU A 189 6.50 0.86 -4.62
C LEU A 189 5.49 1.99 -4.91
N LYS A 190 4.41 2.13 -4.13
CA LYS A 190 3.47 3.26 -4.27
C LYS A 190 4.15 4.59 -3.92
N ASN A 191 4.93 4.63 -2.85
CA ASN A 191 5.71 5.81 -2.49
C ASN A 191 6.69 6.19 -3.60
N PHE A 192 7.43 5.21 -4.13
CA PHE A 192 8.35 5.41 -5.25
C PHE A 192 7.63 5.98 -6.47
N ARG A 193 6.50 5.37 -6.85
CA ARG A 193 5.68 5.82 -7.98
C ARG A 193 5.25 7.27 -7.85
N GLU A 194 4.75 7.66 -6.68
CA GLU A 194 4.30 9.03 -6.43
C GLU A 194 5.45 10.01 -6.59
N GLY A 195 6.60 9.74 -5.95
CA GLY A 195 7.80 10.59 -6.06
C GLY A 195 8.28 10.73 -7.51
N HIS A 196 8.41 9.61 -8.21
CA HIS A 196 8.80 9.58 -9.61
C HIS A 196 7.85 10.39 -10.50
N ASN A 197 6.54 10.13 -10.41
CA ASN A 197 5.56 10.79 -11.27
C ASN A 197 5.48 12.30 -10.99
N VAL A 198 5.63 12.70 -9.72
CA VAL A 198 5.73 14.12 -9.34
C VAL A 198 6.96 14.77 -9.98
N PHE A 199 8.13 14.11 -9.95
CA PHE A 199 9.33 14.63 -10.61
C PHE A 199 9.15 14.79 -12.11
N ILE A 200 8.68 13.74 -12.80
CA ILE A 200 8.44 13.75 -14.26
C ILE A 200 7.47 14.88 -14.66
N GLN A 201 6.36 15.04 -13.93
CA GLN A 201 5.32 16.00 -14.30
C GLN A 201 5.63 17.43 -13.85
N LYS A 202 6.21 17.63 -12.66
CA LYS A 202 6.37 18.96 -12.08
C LYS A 202 7.75 19.54 -12.28
N VAL A 203 8.79 18.70 -12.27
CA VAL A 203 10.18 19.13 -12.45
C VAL A 203 10.54 19.11 -13.93
N LEU A 204 10.42 17.95 -14.59
CA LEU A 204 10.74 17.83 -16.02
C LEU A 204 9.63 18.38 -16.94
N ARG A 205 8.40 18.54 -16.43
CA ARG A 205 7.22 19.01 -17.20
C ARG A 205 6.92 18.16 -18.43
N CYS A 206 7.15 16.86 -18.31
CA CYS A 206 6.86 15.88 -19.34
C CYS A 206 5.36 15.60 -19.39
N ASN A 207 4.78 15.68 -20.59
CA ASN A 207 3.38 15.36 -20.83
C ASN A 207 3.24 13.97 -21.47
N GLY A 208 2.28 13.18 -21.00
CA GLY A 208 1.92 11.88 -21.57
C GLY A 208 2.10 10.71 -20.61
N GLU A 209 1.16 9.76 -20.65
CA GLU A 209 1.09 8.61 -19.73
C GLU A 209 2.29 7.66 -19.87
N LYS A 210 2.90 7.58 -21.06
CA LYS A 210 4.06 6.71 -21.33
C LYS A 210 5.29 6.98 -20.46
N TYR A 211 5.38 8.17 -19.83
CA TYR A 211 6.48 8.53 -18.93
C TYR A 211 6.14 8.30 -17.45
N LEU A 212 4.87 8.00 -17.15
CA LEU A 212 4.41 7.77 -15.79
C LEU A 212 4.48 6.29 -15.45
N LEU A 213 4.81 6.00 -14.21
CA LEU A 213 4.81 4.63 -13.72
C LEU A 213 3.38 4.11 -13.55
N PRO A 214 3.12 2.84 -13.94
CA PRO A 214 1.79 2.25 -13.84
C PRO A 214 1.32 2.17 -12.38
N PRO A 215 0.01 2.14 -12.11
CA PRO A 215 -0.52 1.93 -10.75
C PRO A 215 0.01 0.64 -10.13
N VAL A 216 0.20 0.63 -8.81
CA VAL A 216 0.65 -0.55 -8.06
C VAL A 216 -0.54 -1.41 -7.64
N GLU A 217 -1.70 -0.79 -7.36
CA GLU A 217 -2.92 -1.52 -7.03
C GLU A 217 -3.20 -2.59 -8.08
N ASN A 218 -3.46 -3.81 -7.63
CA ASN A 218 -4.33 -4.68 -8.41
C ASN A 218 -5.68 -3.98 -8.38
N PHE A 219 -6.07 -3.35 -9.49
CA PHE A 219 -7.48 -3.35 -9.80
C PHE A 219 -7.80 -4.83 -9.97
N ASP A 220 -8.32 -5.47 -8.92
CA ASP A 220 -8.90 -6.80 -9.01
C ASP A 220 -10.07 -6.64 -9.98
N ALA A 221 -9.80 -6.68 -11.28
CA ALA A 221 -10.83 -6.65 -12.31
C ALA A 221 -11.81 -7.79 -12.06
N ILE A 222 -11.29 -8.91 -11.54
CA ILE A 222 -12.05 -10.04 -11.03
C ILE A 222 -12.89 -9.63 -9.81
N GLY A 223 -12.34 -9.02 -8.77
CA GLY A 223 -13.10 -8.55 -7.60
C GLY A 223 -14.14 -7.47 -7.95
N MET A 224 -13.81 -6.54 -8.84
CA MET A 224 -14.71 -5.51 -9.38
C MET A 224 -15.85 -6.11 -10.22
N VAL A 225 -15.67 -7.30 -10.79
CA VAL A 225 -16.74 -8.06 -11.48
C VAL A 225 -17.48 -8.99 -10.52
N ILE A 226 -16.78 -9.69 -9.64
CA ILE A 226 -17.32 -10.69 -8.71
C ILE A 226 -18.10 -10.02 -7.58
N ILE A 227 -17.65 -8.90 -7.02
CA ILE A 227 -18.34 -8.24 -5.89
C ILE A 227 -19.73 -7.75 -6.32
N PRO A 228 -19.92 -7.01 -7.43
CA PRO A 228 -21.25 -6.68 -7.91
C PRO A 228 -22.07 -7.92 -8.27
N LEU A 229 -21.46 -8.91 -8.94
CA LEU A 229 -22.16 -10.13 -9.36
C LEU A 229 -22.67 -10.97 -8.17
N THR A 230 -21.83 -11.13 -7.13
CA THR A 230 -22.19 -11.84 -5.90
C THR A 230 -23.24 -11.08 -5.10
N LEU A 231 -23.13 -9.75 -4.99
CA LEU A 231 -24.17 -8.92 -4.35
C LEU A 231 -25.51 -9.03 -5.08
N ILE A 232 -25.52 -9.00 -6.42
CA ILE A 232 -26.73 -9.19 -7.22
C ILE A 232 -27.32 -10.59 -6.97
N LEU A 233 -26.50 -11.65 -7.05
CA LEU A 233 -26.96 -13.03 -6.84
C LEU A 233 -27.52 -13.28 -5.44
N VAL A 234 -26.82 -12.81 -4.41
CA VAL A 234 -27.26 -12.92 -3.01
C VAL A 234 -28.56 -12.14 -2.80
N THR A 235 -28.65 -10.92 -3.35
CA THR A 235 -29.88 -10.12 -3.25
C THR A 235 -31.04 -10.80 -3.97
N SER A 236 -30.83 -11.30 -5.19
CA SER A 236 -31.85 -12.04 -5.96
C SER A 236 -32.33 -13.31 -5.26
N PHE A 237 -31.47 -13.99 -4.49
CA PHE A 237 -31.85 -15.18 -3.73
C PHE A 237 -32.60 -14.84 -2.43
N ILE A 238 -32.16 -13.80 -1.72
CA ILE A 238 -32.73 -13.41 -0.42
C ILE A 238 -34.05 -12.64 -0.58
N PHE A 239 -34.19 -11.82 -1.62
CA PHE A 239 -35.35 -10.94 -1.81
C PHE A 239 -36.70 -11.69 -1.91
N PRO A 240 -36.84 -12.80 -2.66
CA PRO A 240 -38.07 -13.59 -2.69
C PRO A 240 -38.39 -14.25 -1.34
N LEU A 241 -37.36 -14.69 -0.61
CA LEU A 241 -37.52 -15.29 0.73
C LEU A 241 -38.03 -14.25 1.72
N LEU A 242 -37.45 -13.05 1.73
CA LEU A 242 -37.93 -11.93 2.57
C LEU A 242 -39.34 -11.48 2.16
N TYR A 243 -39.66 -11.49 0.87
CA TYR A 243 -41.00 -11.15 0.39
C TYR A 243 -42.07 -12.16 0.86
N LYS A 244 -41.74 -13.46 0.92
CA LYS A 244 -42.69 -14.52 1.31
C LYS A 244 -42.79 -14.74 2.82
N PHE A 245 -41.67 -14.69 3.53
CA PHE A 245 -41.57 -15.13 4.92
C PHE A 245 -41.45 -13.99 5.95
N THR A 246 -41.39 -12.73 5.51
CA THR A 246 -41.26 -11.56 6.38
C THR A 246 -42.47 -10.63 6.20
N PRO A 247 -42.89 -9.84 7.23
CA PRO A 247 -43.95 -8.84 7.09
C PRO A 247 -43.72 -7.77 6.00
N PHE A 248 -42.52 -7.74 5.41
CA PHE A 248 -42.18 -6.92 4.25
C PHE A 248 -43.05 -7.18 3.01
N GLY A 249 -43.45 -8.43 2.75
CA GLY A 249 -44.29 -8.75 1.58
C GLY A 249 -45.66 -8.08 1.59
N PRO A 250 -46.45 -8.25 2.66
CA PRO A 250 -47.71 -7.51 2.86
C PRO A 250 -47.51 -5.98 2.89
N TRP A 251 -46.44 -5.49 3.53
CA TRP A 251 -46.13 -4.06 3.61
C TRP A 251 -45.83 -3.43 2.23
N ILE A 252 -45.03 -4.10 1.39
CA ILE A 252 -44.76 -3.68 0.01
C ILE A 252 -46.03 -3.68 -0.84
N ARG A 253 -46.85 -4.74 -0.76
CA ARG A 253 -48.14 -4.82 -1.47
C ARG A 253 -49.09 -3.70 -1.07
N HIS A 254 -49.18 -3.39 0.22
CA HIS A 254 -49.99 -2.29 0.72
C HIS A 254 -49.49 -0.93 0.20
N LYS A 255 -48.17 -0.72 0.17
CA LYS A 255 -47.56 0.53 -0.32
C LYS A 255 -47.71 0.73 -1.83
N ILE A 256 -47.60 -0.35 -2.61
CA ILE A 256 -47.82 -0.33 -4.07
C ILE A 256 -49.31 -0.13 -4.39
N GLY A 257 -50.20 -0.88 -3.72
CA GLY A 257 -51.64 -0.72 -3.87
C GLY A 257 -52.12 0.68 -3.51
N LYS A 258 -51.57 1.29 -2.45
CA LYS A 258 -51.87 2.69 -2.09
C LYS A 258 -51.49 3.71 -3.16
N LYS A 259 -50.47 3.43 -3.98
CA LYS A 259 -50.09 4.27 -5.14
C LYS A 259 -50.94 3.97 -6.39
N GLY A 260 -51.34 2.72 -6.62
CA GLY A 260 -52.23 2.34 -7.72
C GLY A 260 -53.62 2.96 -7.56
N ASN A 261 -54.21 2.83 -6.37
CA ASN A 261 -55.52 3.42 -6.05
C ASN A 261 -55.52 4.96 -6.14
N MET A 262 -54.35 5.60 -5.99
CA MET A 262 -54.21 7.05 -6.16
C MET A 262 -54.22 7.46 -7.64
N TRP A 263 -53.77 6.59 -8.55
CA TRP A 263 -53.83 6.79 -9.99
C TRP A 263 -55.23 6.53 -10.55
N ASP A 264 -55.89 5.48 -10.06
CA ASP A 264 -57.27 5.16 -10.44
C ASP A 264 -58.24 6.28 -10.01
N ASN A 265 -58.06 6.85 -8.80
CA ASN A 265 -58.86 7.98 -8.35
C ASN A 265 -58.67 9.26 -9.19
N ILE A 266 -57.47 9.51 -9.76
CA ILE A 266 -57.24 10.68 -10.63
C ILE A 266 -57.96 10.50 -11.99
N ASN A 267 -57.97 9.27 -12.53
CA ASN A 267 -58.71 8.98 -13.76
C ASN A 267 -60.23 9.01 -13.54
N GLU A 268 -60.72 8.53 -12.39
CA GLU A 268 -62.15 8.52 -12.06
C GLU A 268 -62.71 9.95 -11.85
N GLU A 269 -61.94 10.86 -11.24
CA GLU A 269 -62.31 12.29 -11.10
C GLU A 269 -62.39 13.00 -12.48
N THR A 270 -61.60 12.56 -13.46
CA THR A 270 -61.61 13.15 -14.82
C THR A 270 -62.89 12.76 -15.59
N HIS A 271 -63.48 11.60 -15.29
CA HIS A 271 -64.72 11.14 -15.90
C HIS A 271 -65.99 11.74 -15.26
N GLN A 272 -65.93 12.20 -14.01
CA GLN A 272 -67.09 12.82 -13.33
C GLN A 272 -67.30 14.31 -13.68
N LEU A 273 -66.33 14.98 -14.32
CA LEU A 273 -66.41 16.40 -14.68
C LEU A 273 -66.98 16.67 -16.09
N LEU A 274 -67.41 15.65 -16.83
CA LEU A 274 -67.81 15.76 -18.24
C LEU A 274 -69.30 15.55 -18.55
N ASP A 275 -70.19 15.39 -17.56
CA ASP A 275 -71.64 15.38 -17.80
C ASP A 275 -72.28 16.74 -17.44
N THR A 276 -72.19 17.66 -18.39
CA THR A 276 -73.18 18.73 -18.59
C THR A 276 -74.06 18.33 -19.77
N ASP A 277 -75.35 18.08 -19.54
CA ASP A 277 -76.44 18.86 -20.14
C ASP A 277 -77.85 18.37 -19.74
N GLU A 278 -78.66 19.37 -19.39
CA GLU A 278 -80.11 19.52 -19.20
C GLU A 278 -81.09 18.33 -19.43
N ILE A 279 -82.08 18.17 -18.52
CA ILE A 279 -83.52 18.49 -18.78
C ILE A 279 -84.44 18.15 -17.58
N GLU A 280 -85.26 19.15 -17.25
CA GLU A 280 -86.60 19.19 -16.64
C GLU A 280 -87.00 18.68 -15.23
N LYS A 281 -87.70 19.61 -14.56
CA LYS A 281 -88.53 19.52 -13.35
C LYS A 281 -89.65 18.49 -13.46
N ILE A 282 -89.80 17.63 -12.45
CA ILE A 282 -91.12 17.22 -11.91
C ILE A 282 -91.04 17.12 -10.37
N LYS A 283 -91.84 17.95 -9.67
CA LYS A 283 -92.16 17.82 -8.24
C LYS A 283 -93.15 16.67 -8.03
N SER A 284 -92.89 15.74 -7.10
CA SER A 284 -93.96 14.93 -6.49
C SER A 284 -93.50 14.16 -5.23
N LYS A 285 -93.98 14.64 -4.07
CA LYS A 285 -94.44 13.95 -2.85
C LYS A 285 -93.64 12.77 -2.25
N MET A 286 -93.36 12.94 -0.95
CA MET A 286 -93.15 11.93 0.09
C MET A 286 -93.95 10.63 -0.12
N ARG A 287 -93.27 9.49 0.12
CA ARG A 287 -93.78 8.43 1.00
C ARG A 287 -92.69 7.44 1.41
N ASP A 288 -92.52 7.32 2.71
CA ASP A 288 -91.77 6.28 3.39
C ASP A 288 -92.40 4.91 3.12
N TYR A 289 -91.57 3.93 2.75
CA TYR A 289 -91.92 2.52 2.86
C TYR A 289 -90.70 1.72 3.36
N ASN A 290 -90.72 1.43 4.67
CA ASN A 290 -90.02 0.30 5.26
C ASN A 290 -90.74 -0.98 4.86
N ILE A 291 -90.06 -1.94 4.23
CA ILE A 291 -90.52 -3.33 4.18
C ILE A 291 -89.35 -4.26 4.47
N ALA A 292 -89.68 -5.23 5.32
CA ALA A 292 -88.79 -6.08 6.09
C ALA A 292 -88.21 -7.27 5.32
N TYR A 293 -87.06 -7.68 5.85
CA TYR A 293 -86.38 -8.97 5.84
C TYR A 293 -87.25 -10.22 5.63
N ILE A 294 -86.82 -11.13 4.74
CA ILE A 294 -86.90 -12.59 4.95
C ILE A 294 -85.62 -13.25 4.41
N SER A 295 -84.99 -14.02 5.27
CA SER A 295 -83.84 -14.90 5.06
C SER A 295 -84.21 -16.23 4.38
N SER A 296 -83.38 -16.68 3.44
CA SER A 296 -82.88 -18.07 3.26
C SER A 296 -81.70 -18.05 2.31
#